data_AF-A0A3L5TR26-F1
#
_entry.id   AF-A0A3L5TR26-F1
#
_cell.length_a   1.000
_cell.length_b   1.000
_cell.length_c   1.000
_cell.angle_alpha   90.00
_cell.angle_beta   90.00
_cell.angle_gamma   90.00
#
_symmetry.space_group_name_H-M   'P 1'
#
loop_
_entity.id
_entity.type
_entity.pdbx_description
1 polymer ?
#
loop_
_entity_poly.entity_id
_entity_poly.type
_entity_poly.pdbx_seq_one_letter_code
_entity_poly.pdbx_strand_id
1 'polypeptide(L)'
;MIVSQCTDCDGGKHCSVDGATTVTGDCDAGYYCQSGVDRPNPDNSATNSSYPPTCPLIGGHTGYGDICPKGYMCPVGSELPTECPAGTYQDEEGQSTCKTCPEGFYCTTNSTDFSDKPCPVGHYCPNGTTHANQYPCLKGTYNPAEQQTNISSCLECDGGKYCPSDGAENPAGNCSAGWYCYGSSIMAMPSDPVQGGRCSVGQYCPEGSEAPIECPGGEYCQTTGLSTPTGICFQGYYCNISAFVQTPPPGMTGDRCPTGHYCPIQSSTPTPCPIGYYYGSTGATQESDCVICTK
;
A
#
# COMPACT_ATOMS: atom_id res chain seq x y z
N MET A 1 12.15 15.16 -69.77
CA MET A 1 12.71 14.29 -68.72
C MET A 1 11.55 13.58 -68.06
N ILE A 2 11.58 12.25 -68.01
CA ILE A 2 10.51 11.45 -67.45
C ILE A 2 10.77 11.38 -65.95
N VAL A 3 9.84 11.85 -65.13
CA VAL A 3 9.95 11.88 -63.65
C VAL A 3 10.20 10.49 -63.05
N SER A 4 9.96 9.41 -63.82
CA SER A 4 10.17 8.02 -63.44
C SER A 4 11.64 7.56 -63.32
N GLN A 5 12.63 8.46 -63.48
CA GLN A 5 14.06 8.15 -63.28
C GLN A 5 14.63 8.70 -61.97
N CYS A 6 13.84 9.45 -61.21
CA CYS A 6 14.24 9.98 -59.90
C CYS A 6 13.80 9.00 -58.81
N THR A 7 14.69 8.70 -57.87
CA THR A 7 14.38 7.96 -56.65
C THR A 7 14.19 8.95 -55.51
N ASP A 8 13.23 8.70 -54.64
CA ASP A 8 13.06 9.46 -53.40
C ASP A 8 14.30 9.35 -52.52
N CYS A 9 14.61 10.41 -51.77
CA CYS A 9 15.65 10.35 -50.75
C CYS A 9 15.28 9.33 -49.67
N ASP A 10 16.29 8.57 -49.22
CA ASP A 10 16.14 7.53 -48.22
C ASP A 10 15.59 8.09 -46.90
N GLY A 11 14.83 7.25 -46.20
CA GLY A 11 14.32 7.54 -44.86
C GLY A 11 15.43 7.94 -43.88
N GLY A 12 15.11 8.89 -43.00
CA GLY A 12 16.04 9.49 -42.05
C GLY A 12 17.02 10.48 -42.66
N LYS A 13 16.97 10.72 -43.97
CA LYS A 13 17.86 11.63 -44.69
C LYS A 13 17.09 12.68 -45.48
N HIS A 14 17.78 13.70 -45.97
CA HIS A 14 17.22 14.73 -46.84
C HIS A 14 18.12 15.03 -48.06
N CYS A 15 17.54 15.60 -49.12
CA CYS A 15 18.29 16.06 -50.31
C CYS A 15 17.97 17.52 -50.66
N SER A 16 18.92 18.44 -50.41
CA SER A 16 18.66 19.88 -50.49
C SER A 16 19.15 20.55 -51.77
N VAL A 17 19.58 19.77 -52.77
CA VAL A 17 20.13 20.29 -54.03
C VAL A 17 19.46 19.65 -55.24
N ASP A 18 19.20 20.46 -56.27
CA ASP A 18 18.69 19.98 -57.55
C ASP A 18 19.68 19.02 -58.21
N GLY A 19 19.18 17.90 -58.73
CA GLY A 19 20.02 16.88 -59.35
C GLY A 19 20.95 16.17 -58.35
N ALA A 20 20.57 16.11 -57.07
CA ALA A 20 21.28 15.33 -56.06
C ALA A 20 21.53 13.89 -56.56
N THR A 21 22.79 13.47 -56.51
CA THR A 21 23.19 12.09 -56.85
C THR A 21 23.35 11.20 -55.60
N THR A 22 23.35 11.82 -54.42
CA THR A 22 23.43 11.17 -53.10
C THR A 22 22.60 11.97 -52.08
N VAL A 23 22.27 11.35 -50.95
CA VAL A 23 21.69 12.06 -49.80
C VAL A 23 22.59 13.23 -49.36
N THR A 24 21.98 14.33 -48.94
CA THR A 24 22.72 15.56 -48.55
C THR A 24 23.07 15.57 -47.07
N GLY A 25 22.21 15.03 -46.20
CA GLY A 25 22.43 14.98 -44.76
C GLY A 25 21.39 14.15 -44.02
N ASP A 26 21.58 14.01 -42.71
CA ASP A 26 20.64 13.41 -41.76
C ASP A 26 19.49 14.36 -41.44
N CYS A 27 18.30 13.81 -41.18
CA CYS A 27 17.19 14.56 -40.60
C CYS A 27 17.62 15.13 -39.24
N ASP A 28 17.25 16.38 -38.94
CA ASP A 28 17.60 17.05 -37.70
C ASP A 28 16.91 16.38 -36.51
N ALA A 29 17.55 16.42 -35.35
CA ALA A 29 16.95 15.97 -34.10
C ALA A 29 15.64 16.75 -33.84
N GLY A 30 14.58 16.04 -33.46
CA GLY A 30 13.25 16.61 -33.31
C GLY A 30 12.39 16.56 -34.57
N TYR A 31 12.88 15.99 -35.67
CA TYR A 31 12.12 15.82 -36.91
C TYR A 31 12.26 14.39 -37.44
N TYR A 32 11.31 13.96 -38.26
CA TYR A 32 11.40 12.70 -38.97
C TYR A 32 11.24 12.90 -40.47
N CYS A 33 12.00 12.13 -41.25
CA CYS A 33 12.05 12.20 -42.70
C CYS A 33 11.71 10.81 -43.26
N GLN A 34 10.49 10.55 -43.72
CA GLN A 34 10.09 9.21 -44.18
C GLN A 34 10.49 8.94 -45.64
N SER A 35 10.19 9.86 -46.56
CA SER A 35 10.66 9.76 -47.95
C SER A 35 10.73 11.12 -48.64
N GLY A 36 11.70 11.31 -49.53
CA GLY A 36 11.69 12.42 -50.50
C GLY A 36 11.80 13.83 -49.90
N VAL A 37 12.29 13.97 -48.67
CA VAL A 37 12.37 15.26 -47.95
C VAL A 37 13.55 16.11 -48.45
N ASP A 38 13.32 17.40 -48.71
CA ASP A 38 14.32 18.34 -49.24
C ASP A 38 15.17 19.06 -48.17
N ARG A 39 14.82 18.93 -46.90
CA ARG A 39 15.45 19.65 -45.78
C ARG A 39 15.54 18.79 -44.52
N PRO A 40 16.45 19.09 -43.59
CA PRO A 40 16.61 18.30 -42.38
C PRO A 40 15.48 18.52 -41.35
N ASN A 41 14.73 19.62 -41.45
CA ASN A 41 13.65 20.01 -40.52
C ASN A 41 12.31 20.24 -41.25
N PRO A 42 11.67 19.17 -41.77
CA PRO A 42 10.34 19.27 -42.37
C PRO A 42 9.31 19.72 -41.32
N ASP A 43 8.81 20.94 -41.43
CA ASP A 43 7.75 21.50 -40.57
C ASP A 43 6.64 22.07 -41.45
N ASN A 44 5.41 21.57 -41.25
CA ASN A 44 4.20 22.04 -41.94
C ASN A 44 3.68 23.41 -41.44
N SER A 45 4.28 24.00 -40.40
CA SER A 45 3.84 25.24 -39.72
C SER A 45 4.22 26.54 -40.45
N ALA A 46 5.00 26.47 -41.53
CA ALA A 46 5.41 27.67 -42.28
C ALA A 46 4.29 28.19 -43.20
N THR A 47 3.53 29.15 -42.66
CA THR A 47 2.96 30.26 -43.42
C THR A 47 3.89 30.72 -44.57
N ASN A 48 3.41 30.59 -45.81
CA ASN A 48 3.78 31.42 -46.96
C ASN A 48 5.27 31.46 -47.37
N SER A 49 5.96 30.32 -47.48
CA SER A 49 7.23 30.27 -48.21
C SER A 49 6.98 29.89 -49.68
N SER A 50 7.05 30.88 -50.57
CA SER A 50 6.84 30.72 -52.01
C SER A 50 8.02 29.97 -52.64
N TYR A 51 7.96 28.63 -52.69
CA TYR A 51 8.84 27.83 -53.56
C TYR A 51 8.29 27.81 -55.01
N PRO A 52 9.16 27.59 -56.02
CA PRO A 52 8.83 27.80 -57.43
C PRO A 52 7.65 26.92 -57.89
N PRO A 53 6.94 27.33 -58.95
CA PRO A 53 5.57 26.89 -59.26
C PRO A 53 5.46 25.46 -59.82
N THR A 54 6.45 24.59 -59.62
CA THR A 54 6.51 23.26 -60.24
C THR A 54 6.04 22.11 -59.35
N CYS A 55 5.78 22.33 -58.06
CA CYS A 55 5.15 21.33 -57.19
C CYS A 55 4.15 21.99 -56.21
N PRO A 56 2.83 21.73 -56.33
CA PRO A 56 1.85 22.22 -55.38
C PRO A 56 1.86 21.31 -54.15
N LEU A 57 2.73 21.62 -53.19
CA LEU A 57 2.83 20.86 -51.93
C LEU A 57 2.13 21.64 -50.81
N ILE A 58 1.05 21.05 -50.29
CA ILE A 58 0.40 21.46 -49.04
C ILE A 58 1.43 21.15 -47.93
N GLY A 59 2.11 22.18 -47.37
CA GLY A 59 3.04 21.99 -46.25
C GLY A 59 4.48 22.52 -46.41
N GLY A 60 4.85 23.13 -47.56
CA GLY A 60 6.09 23.92 -47.65
C GLY A 60 7.43 23.17 -47.73
N HIS A 61 7.42 21.83 -47.82
CA HIS A 61 8.58 20.95 -48.06
C HIS A 61 8.21 19.80 -49.03
N THR A 62 9.19 19.11 -49.62
CA THR A 62 8.94 17.93 -50.49
C THR A 62 8.86 16.64 -49.68
N GLY A 63 8.26 15.59 -50.24
CA GLY A 63 8.24 14.27 -49.60
C GLY A 63 7.25 14.15 -48.44
N TYR A 64 7.51 13.20 -47.53
CA TYR A 64 6.77 13.01 -46.28
C TYR A 64 7.72 13.06 -45.09
N GLY A 65 7.50 14.02 -44.21
CA GLY A 65 8.19 14.23 -42.95
C GLY A 65 7.45 15.29 -42.15
N ASP A 66 7.71 15.38 -40.85
CA ASP A 66 7.15 16.44 -40.02
C ASP A 66 7.99 16.65 -38.75
N ILE A 67 7.58 17.64 -37.95
CA ILE A 67 8.01 17.79 -36.57
C ILE A 67 7.66 16.54 -35.75
N CYS A 68 8.55 16.13 -34.86
CA CYS A 68 8.32 14.95 -34.02
C CYS A 68 7.08 15.15 -33.14
N PRO A 69 6.05 14.30 -33.23
CA PRO A 69 4.82 14.48 -32.47
C PRO A 69 5.01 14.17 -30.98
N LYS A 70 4.11 14.70 -30.15
CA LYS A 70 4.05 14.37 -28.72
C LYS A 70 3.92 12.86 -28.50
N GLY A 71 4.50 12.34 -27.43
CA GLY A 71 4.55 10.91 -27.10
C GLY A 71 5.61 10.12 -27.87
N TYR A 72 6.39 10.78 -28.72
CA TYR A 72 7.48 10.20 -29.51
C TYR A 72 8.80 10.94 -29.29
N MET A 73 9.91 10.31 -29.66
CA MET A 73 11.23 10.90 -29.79
C MET A 73 11.78 10.68 -31.19
N CYS A 74 12.51 11.68 -31.69
CA CYS A 74 13.16 11.64 -33.00
C CYS A 74 14.63 12.06 -32.86
N PRO A 75 15.56 11.14 -32.53
CA PRO A 75 16.99 11.42 -32.59
C PRO A 75 17.42 11.77 -34.03
N VAL A 76 18.65 12.29 -34.19
CA VAL A 76 19.20 12.63 -35.52
C VAL A 76 19.10 11.43 -36.47
N GLY A 77 18.62 11.67 -37.69
CA GLY A 77 18.47 10.63 -38.71
C GLY A 77 17.22 9.76 -38.57
N SER A 78 16.18 10.24 -37.87
CA SER A 78 14.93 9.47 -37.69
C SER A 78 14.12 9.37 -38.98
N GLU A 79 13.85 8.15 -39.44
CA GLU A 79 12.91 7.89 -40.55
C GLU A 79 11.46 8.05 -40.09
N LEU A 80 11.14 7.53 -38.92
CA LEU A 80 9.81 7.58 -38.30
C LEU A 80 9.94 7.97 -36.82
N PRO A 81 8.92 8.62 -36.23
CA PRO A 81 8.87 8.87 -34.80
C PRO A 81 8.94 7.55 -34.01
N THR A 82 9.80 7.49 -33.00
CA THR A 82 9.89 6.34 -32.08
C THR A 82 9.09 6.62 -30.81
N GLU A 83 8.17 5.74 -30.43
CA GLU A 83 7.35 5.95 -29.23
C GLU A 83 8.21 6.09 -27.97
N CYS A 84 7.81 6.99 -27.07
CA CYS A 84 8.41 7.05 -25.75
C CYS A 84 8.20 5.72 -25.01
N PRO A 85 9.27 5.06 -24.53
CA PRO A 85 9.14 3.83 -23.76
C PRO A 85 8.42 4.09 -22.44
N ALA A 86 7.79 3.05 -21.87
CA ALA A 86 7.17 3.16 -20.55
C ALA A 86 8.21 3.60 -19.49
N GLY A 87 7.77 4.44 -18.55
CA GLY A 87 8.64 5.17 -17.63
C GLY A 87 9.13 6.51 -18.19
N THR A 88 8.75 6.86 -19.42
CA THR A 88 9.01 8.17 -20.03
C THR A 88 7.76 8.73 -20.68
N TYR A 89 7.75 10.04 -20.92
CA TYR A 89 6.68 10.75 -21.63
C TYR A 89 7.24 11.87 -22.48
N GLN A 90 6.43 12.41 -23.39
CA GLN A 90 6.79 13.62 -24.12
C GLN A 90 5.54 14.46 -24.43
N ASP A 91 5.46 15.63 -23.82
CA ASP A 91 4.36 16.60 -23.89
C ASP A 91 4.61 17.74 -24.89
N GLU A 92 5.81 17.84 -25.45
CA GLU A 92 6.23 18.83 -26.43
C GLU A 92 6.52 18.18 -27.79
N GLU A 93 6.23 18.91 -28.87
CA GLU A 93 6.63 18.51 -30.21
C GLU A 93 8.11 18.85 -30.44
N GLY A 94 8.73 18.22 -31.44
CA GLY A 94 10.09 18.58 -31.86
C GLY A 94 11.20 18.03 -30.97
N GLN A 95 10.92 16.97 -30.21
CA GLN A 95 11.84 16.45 -29.20
C GLN A 95 12.64 15.25 -29.70
N SER A 96 13.93 15.22 -29.39
CA SER A 96 14.84 14.14 -29.77
C SER A 96 14.98 13.05 -28.71
N THR A 97 14.49 13.30 -27.50
CA THR A 97 14.49 12.38 -26.36
C THR A 97 13.17 12.52 -25.59
N CYS A 98 12.82 11.48 -24.80
CA CYS A 98 11.65 11.52 -23.91
C CYS A 98 12.07 11.95 -22.50
N LYS A 99 11.16 12.63 -21.81
CA LYS A 99 11.31 13.06 -20.42
C LYS A 99 11.05 11.87 -19.49
N THR A 100 11.84 11.73 -18.43
CA THR A 100 11.58 10.70 -17.39
C THR A 100 10.25 10.98 -16.72
N CYS A 101 9.44 9.94 -16.52
CA CYS A 101 8.18 10.05 -15.78
C CYS A 101 8.47 10.52 -14.35
N PRO A 102 7.87 11.63 -13.89
CA PRO A 102 8.13 12.15 -12.56
C PRO A 102 7.65 11.18 -11.48
N GLU A 103 8.33 11.19 -10.33
CA GLU A 103 7.88 10.45 -9.15
C GLU A 103 6.46 10.87 -8.70
N GLY A 104 5.73 9.94 -8.09
CA GLY A 104 4.32 10.11 -7.75
C GLY A 104 3.37 9.88 -8.94
N PHE A 105 3.90 9.58 -10.13
CA PHE A 105 3.14 9.25 -11.32
C PHE A 105 3.71 8.01 -12.02
N TYR A 106 2.96 7.46 -12.98
CA TYR A 106 3.44 6.41 -13.87
C TYR A 106 3.13 6.74 -15.32
N CYS A 107 4.02 6.34 -16.23
CA CYS A 107 3.90 6.63 -17.66
C CYS A 107 3.96 5.33 -18.45
N THR A 108 2.88 5.00 -19.15
CA THR A 108 2.86 3.88 -20.10
C THR A 108 3.58 4.27 -21.39
N THR A 109 3.75 3.31 -22.31
CA THR A 109 4.26 3.61 -23.66
C THR A 109 3.45 4.70 -24.35
N ASN A 110 4.13 5.54 -25.16
CA ASN A 110 3.53 6.63 -25.92
C ASN A 110 2.75 7.65 -25.07
N SER A 111 3.17 7.89 -23.81
CA SER A 111 2.49 8.88 -22.95
C SER A 111 2.82 10.31 -23.41
N THR A 112 1.77 11.09 -23.69
CA THR A 112 1.86 12.52 -24.02
C THR A 112 1.70 13.43 -22.81
N ASP A 113 1.18 12.89 -21.71
CA ASP A 113 1.01 13.54 -20.42
C ASP A 113 1.15 12.46 -19.33
N PHE A 114 1.50 12.89 -18.12
CA PHE A 114 1.57 12.07 -16.92
C PHE A 114 0.52 12.50 -15.87
N SER A 115 -0.07 13.69 -16.01
CA SER A 115 -0.90 14.31 -14.97
C SER A 115 -2.17 13.53 -14.63
N ASP A 116 -2.68 12.73 -15.57
CA ASP A 116 -3.84 11.84 -15.43
C ASP A 116 -3.49 10.45 -14.86
N LYS A 117 -2.21 10.17 -14.60
CA LYS A 117 -1.70 8.87 -14.13
C LYS A 117 -1.01 8.97 -12.76
N PRO A 118 -1.72 9.44 -11.71
CA PRO A 118 -1.17 9.47 -10.37
C PRO A 118 -0.83 8.06 -9.88
N CYS A 119 0.19 7.95 -9.05
CA CYS A 119 0.51 6.71 -8.37
C CYS A 119 -0.69 6.28 -7.51
N PRO A 120 -1.24 5.08 -7.72
CA PRO A 120 -2.43 4.66 -7.00
C PRO A 120 -2.12 4.43 -5.51
N VAL A 121 -3.17 4.45 -4.70
CA VAL A 121 -3.12 3.95 -3.32
C VAL A 121 -2.57 2.52 -3.26
N GLY A 122 -2.00 2.16 -2.12
CA GLY A 122 -1.32 0.88 -1.90
C GLY A 122 0.05 0.77 -2.57
N HIS A 123 0.51 1.80 -3.29
CA HIS A 123 1.74 1.78 -4.08
C HIS A 123 2.58 3.04 -3.84
N TYR A 124 3.82 3.01 -4.30
CA TYR A 124 4.70 4.18 -4.34
C TYR A 124 5.44 4.23 -5.68
N CYS A 125 5.56 5.37 -6.32
CA CYS A 125 6.08 5.47 -7.68
C CYS A 125 7.33 6.36 -7.70
N PRO A 126 8.56 5.79 -7.71
CA PRO A 126 9.77 6.57 -7.95
C PRO A 126 9.83 7.05 -9.41
N ASN A 127 10.81 7.90 -9.72
CA ASN A 127 11.05 8.36 -11.09
C ASN A 127 11.18 7.21 -12.09
N GLY A 128 10.51 7.33 -13.23
CA GLY A 128 10.54 6.33 -14.30
C GLY A 128 9.59 5.15 -14.10
N THR A 129 8.56 5.28 -13.24
CA THR A 129 7.55 4.23 -13.07
C THR A 129 6.76 4.02 -14.36
N THR A 130 6.66 2.75 -14.79
CA THR A 130 6.15 2.34 -16.10
C THR A 130 4.66 1.96 -16.08
N HIS A 131 4.13 1.55 -14.93
CA HIS A 131 2.73 1.18 -14.75
C HIS A 131 2.32 1.29 -13.28
N ALA A 132 1.01 1.43 -13.05
CA ALA A 132 0.43 1.73 -11.73
C ALA A 132 0.84 0.77 -10.61
N ASN A 133 0.95 -0.53 -10.91
CA ASN A 133 1.17 -1.57 -9.90
C ASN A 133 2.64 -2.03 -9.79
N GLN A 134 3.59 -1.27 -10.34
CA GLN A 134 5.00 -1.70 -10.42
C GLN A 134 5.66 -1.82 -9.04
N TYR A 135 5.23 -1.00 -8.09
CA TYR A 135 5.85 -0.83 -6.78
C TYR A 135 4.79 -0.86 -5.67
N PRO A 136 4.24 -2.05 -5.37
CA PRO A 136 3.25 -2.21 -4.31
C PRO A 136 3.92 -2.11 -2.93
N CYS A 137 3.16 -1.60 -1.97
CA CYS A 137 3.44 -1.83 -0.56
C CYS A 137 3.23 -3.31 -0.25
N LEU A 138 4.24 -3.97 0.33
CA LEU A 138 4.17 -5.41 0.58
C LEU A 138 3.19 -5.73 1.72
N LYS A 139 2.69 -6.97 1.76
CA LYS A 139 1.89 -7.49 2.87
C LYS A 139 2.50 -7.15 4.24
N GLY A 140 1.64 -6.86 5.21
CA GLY A 140 2.03 -6.30 6.50
C GLY A 140 2.14 -4.78 6.48
N THR A 141 2.08 -4.15 5.31
CA THR A 141 1.99 -2.69 5.15
C THR A 141 0.81 -2.30 4.27
N TYR A 142 0.43 -1.03 4.31
CA TYR A 142 -0.61 -0.45 3.48
C TYR A 142 -0.29 1.01 3.17
N ASN A 143 -0.96 1.59 2.18
CA ASN A 143 -0.79 3.00 1.86
C ASN A 143 -2.12 3.61 1.41
N PRO A 144 -2.73 4.49 2.22
CA PRO A 144 -4.04 5.07 1.92
C PRO A 144 -3.94 6.31 1.01
N ALA A 145 -2.74 6.76 0.63
CA ALA A 145 -2.54 7.99 -0.10
C ALA A 145 -2.08 7.74 -1.54
N GLU A 146 -2.55 8.58 -2.46
CA GLU A 146 -2.07 8.63 -3.85
C GLU A 146 -0.76 9.42 -3.95
N GLN A 147 -0.13 9.35 -5.13
CA GLN A 147 1.07 10.12 -5.51
C GLN A 147 2.28 9.93 -4.59
N GLN A 148 2.34 8.80 -3.90
CA GLN A 148 3.48 8.48 -3.04
C GLN A 148 4.71 8.14 -3.89
N THR A 149 5.90 8.52 -3.42
CA THR A 149 7.12 8.48 -4.24
C THR A 149 8.13 7.42 -3.77
N ASN A 150 8.03 6.97 -2.52
CA ASN A 150 9.03 6.12 -1.87
C ASN A 150 8.40 5.04 -0.98
N ILE A 151 9.09 3.93 -0.79
CA ILE A 151 8.67 2.80 0.08
C ILE A 151 8.37 3.22 1.52
N SER A 152 8.98 4.30 2.01
CA SER A 152 8.71 4.86 3.35
C SER A 152 7.29 5.43 3.52
N SER A 153 6.53 5.56 2.43
CA SER A 153 5.08 5.83 2.46
C SER A 153 4.23 4.62 2.81
N CYS A 154 4.79 3.40 2.74
CA CYS A 154 4.09 2.18 3.15
C CYS A 154 4.05 2.11 4.68
N LEU A 155 2.87 2.33 5.23
CA LEU A 155 2.59 2.31 6.66
C LEU A 155 2.48 0.87 7.15
N GLU A 156 3.10 0.57 8.28
CA GLU A 156 2.93 -0.72 8.94
C GLU A 156 1.48 -0.93 9.36
N CYS A 157 0.98 -2.14 9.23
CA CYS A 157 -0.34 -2.49 9.74
C CYS A 157 -0.33 -2.35 11.27
N ASP A 158 -1.23 -1.56 11.84
CA ASP A 158 -1.29 -1.39 13.30
C ASP A 158 -1.56 -2.73 14.02
N GLY A 159 -1.11 -2.82 15.27
CA GLY A 159 -1.47 -3.92 16.17
C GLY A 159 -2.99 -4.09 16.26
N GLY A 160 -3.44 -5.34 16.32
CA GLY A 160 -4.85 -5.69 16.28
C GLY A 160 -5.48 -5.69 14.89
N LYS A 161 -4.77 -5.28 13.83
CA LYS A 161 -5.22 -5.36 12.44
C LYS A 161 -4.28 -6.21 11.60
N TYR A 162 -4.71 -6.56 10.39
CA TYR A 162 -3.88 -7.33 9.46
C TYR A 162 -3.99 -6.86 8.01
N CYS A 163 -2.88 -6.98 7.28
CA CYS A 163 -2.70 -6.52 5.91
C CYS A 163 -2.19 -7.71 5.06
N PRO A 164 -3.09 -8.52 4.47
CA PRO A 164 -2.74 -9.83 3.90
C PRO A 164 -2.15 -9.79 2.49
N SER A 165 -2.36 -8.69 1.75
CA SER A 165 -2.05 -8.59 0.33
C SER A 165 -1.05 -7.47 0.07
N ASP A 166 -0.25 -7.63 -0.98
CA ASP A 166 0.54 -6.53 -1.54
C ASP A 166 -0.41 -5.51 -2.19
N GLY A 167 -0.01 -4.24 -2.24
CA GLY A 167 -0.81 -3.18 -2.85
C GLY A 167 -2.02 -2.76 -1.98
N ALA A 168 -1.99 -3.02 -0.67
CA ALA A 168 -3.12 -2.72 0.21
C ALA A 168 -3.30 -1.21 0.42
N GLU A 169 -4.49 -0.69 0.15
CA GLU A 169 -4.87 0.70 0.46
C GLU A 169 -5.11 0.90 1.96
N ASN A 170 -5.74 -0.08 2.60
CA ASN A 170 -6.12 -0.07 4.02
C ASN A 170 -5.89 -1.46 4.62
N PRO A 171 -5.82 -1.58 5.97
CA PRO A 171 -5.89 -2.88 6.62
C PRO A 171 -7.14 -3.66 6.20
N ALA A 172 -7.00 -4.98 5.98
CA ALA A 172 -8.12 -5.81 5.55
C ALA A 172 -9.19 -5.99 6.63
N GLY A 173 -8.79 -5.84 7.90
CA GLY A 173 -9.70 -5.88 9.03
C GLY A 173 -8.97 -6.08 10.36
N ASN A 174 -9.76 -6.33 11.39
CA ASN A 174 -9.28 -6.65 12.72
C ASN A 174 -8.83 -8.11 12.82
N CYS A 175 -7.92 -8.38 13.73
CA CYS A 175 -7.60 -9.75 14.14
C CYS A 175 -8.79 -10.40 14.84
N SER A 176 -8.97 -11.68 14.58
CA SER A 176 -10.18 -12.40 14.96
C SER A 176 -10.31 -12.53 16.47
N ALA A 177 -11.54 -12.47 16.96
CA ALA A 177 -11.89 -12.81 18.34
C ALA A 177 -11.21 -14.12 18.80
N GLY A 178 -10.58 -14.09 19.98
CA GLY A 178 -9.77 -15.19 20.53
C GLY A 178 -8.32 -15.20 20.06
N TRP A 179 -7.92 -14.26 19.20
CA TRP A 179 -6.57 -14.07 18.71
C TRP A 179 -6.12 -12.63 18.93
N TYR A 180 -4.82 -12.45 19.03
CA TYR A 180 -4.18 -11.14 19.02
C TYR A 180 -3.11 -11.11 17.94
N CYS A 181 -2.82 -9.92 17.42
CA CYS A 181 -1.77 -9.74 16.44
C CYS A 181 -0.99 -8.45 16.68
N TYR A 182 0.33 -8.54 16.53
CA TYR A 182 1.22 -7.39 16.63
C TYR A 182 1.18 -6.55 15.34
N GLY A 183 1.94 -5.46 15.33
CA GLY A 183 2.14 -4.66 14.12
C GLY A 183 2.68 -5.49 12.95
N SER A 184 2.34 -5.08 11.73
CA SER A 184 2.72 -5.73 10.47
C SER A 184 2.19 -7.16 10.30
N SER A 185 1.15 -7.54 11.03
CA SER A 185 0.48 -8.83 10.84
C SER A 185 -0.12 -8.94 9.44
N ILE A 186 0.00 -10.13 8.84
CA ILE A 186 -0.54 -10.45 7.51
C ILE A 186 -1.83 -11.29 7.58
N MET A 187 -2.26 -11.71 8.77
CA MET A 187 -3.42 -12.58 8.92
C MET A 187 -4.20 -12.31 10.19
N ALA A 188 -5.51 -12.55 10.15
CA ALA A 188 -6.41 -12.32 11.27
C ALA A 188 -6.20 -13.32 12.44
N MET A 189 -5.61 -14.48 12.17
CA MET A 189 -5.36 -15.57 13.12
C MET A 189 -3.89 -16.04 12.99
N PRO A 190 -2.93 -15.24 13.48
CA PRO A 190 -1.50 -15.52 13.28
C PRO A 190 -1.04 -16.77 14.02
N SER A 191 -0.46 -17.73 13.29
CA SER A 191 0.18 -18.92 13.87
C SER A 191 1.66 -18.70 14.20
N ASP A 192 2.29 -17.69 13.61
CA ASP A 192 3.67 -17.30 13.87
C ASP A 192 3.74 -16.41 15.11
N PRO A 193 4.51 -16.79 16.17
CA PRO A 193 4.67 -15.99 17.38
C PRO A 193 5.17 -14.56 17.15
N VAL A 194 5.85 -14.29 16.03
CA VAL A 194 6.32 -12.94 15.68
C VAL A 194 5.16 -12.04 15.22
N GLN A 195 4.09 -12.63 14.67
CA GLN A 195 2.93 -11.90 14.17
C GLN A 195 1.78 -11.84 15.19
N GLY A 196 1.78 -12.73 16.18
CA GLY A 196 0.76 -12.77 17.22
C GLY A 196 0.49 -14.18 17.70
N GLY A 197 -0.73 -14.42 18.18
CA GLY A 197 -1.11 -15.76 18.61
C GLY A 197 -2.55 -15.88 19.10
N ARG A 198 -2.86 -17.10 19.52
CA ARG A 198 -4.12 -17.43 20.19
C ARG A 198 -3.98 -17.18 21.69
N CYS A 199 -5.01 -16.61 22.29
CA CYS A 199 -4.94 -16.18 23.69
C CYS A 199 -4.93 -17.39 24.63
N SER A 200 -4.12 -17.33 25.67
CA SER A 200 -3.91 -18.48 26.56
C SER A 200 -4.99 -18.58 27.63
N VAL A 201 -4.99 -19.67 28.41
CA VAL A 201 -5.83 -19.76 29.61
C VAL A 201 -5.46 -18.64 30.59
N GLY A 202 -6.44 -18.11 31.32
CA GLY A 202 -6.25 -16.92 32.15
C GLY A 202 -6.22 -15.62 31.35
N GLN A 203 -6.40 -15.67 30.02
CA GLN A 203 -6.46 -14.49 29.15
C GLN A 203 -7.65 -14.59 28.19
N TYR A 204 -8.03 -13.45 27.62
CA TYR A 204 -9.02 -13.35 26.55
C TYR A 204 -8.63 -12.24 25.57
N CYS A 205 -9.17 -12.29 24.36
CA CYS A 205 -8.89 -11.33 23.30
C CYS A 205 -10.16 -11.03 22.49
N PRO A 206 -10.80 -9.88 22.76
CA PRO A 206 -11.81 -9.34 21.86
C PRO A 206 -11.27 -9.19 20.44
N GLU A 207 -12.16 -9.06 19.46
CA GLU A 207 -11.78 -8.74 18.10
C GLU A 207 -10.92 -7.46 18.06
N GLY A 208 -9.81 -7.49 17.31
CA GLY A 208 -8.90 -6.35 17.20
C GLY A 208 -7.85 -6.24 18.33
N SER A 209 -7.61 -7.30 19.08
CA SER A 209 -6.61 -7.28 20.16
C SER A 209 -5.18 -7.23 19.61
N GLU A 210 -4.38 -6.27 20.06
CA GLU A 210 -2.94 -6.19 19.74
C GLU A 210 -2.08 -7.09 20.65
N ALA A 211 -2.60 -7.44 21.82
CA ALA A 211 -1.97 -8.29 22.81
C ALA A 211 -3.03 -9.06 23.63
N PRO A 212 -2.66 -10.15 24.31
CA PRO A 212 -3.56 -10.83 25.25
C PRO A 212 -3.99 -9.93 26.40
N ILE A 213 -5.28 -9.97 26.73
CA ILE A 213 -5.83 -9.28 27.90
C ILE A 213 -5.95 -10.28 29.05
N GLU A 214 -5.35 -9.96 30.20
CA GLU A 214 -5.48 -10.76 31.41
C GLU A 214 -6.95 -10.84 31.85
N CYS A 215 -7.39 -12.01 32.31
CA CYS A 215 -8.75 -12.17 32.82
C CYS A 215 -8.98 -11.22 34.00
N PRO A 216 -10.05 -10.41 34.01
CA PRO A 216 -10.28 -9.46 35.07
C PRO A 216 -10.59 -10.18 36.39
N GLY A 217 -10.21 -9.56 37.51
CA GLY A 217 -10.54 -10.09 38.83
C GLY A 217 -12.05 -10.20 39.03
N GLY A 218 -12.47 -11.26 39.73
CA GLY A 218 -13.87 -11.63 39.89
C GLY A 218 -14.41 -12.49 38.76
N GLU A 219 -13.65 -12.71 37.69
CA GLU A 219 -14.00 -13.55 36.55
C GLU A 219 -12.92 -14.61 36.29
N TYR A 220 -13.19 -15.56 35.39
CA TYR A 220 -12.21 -16.57 35.00
C TYR A 220 -12.27 -16.90 33.50
N CYS A 221 -11.12 -17.29 32.94
CA CYS A 221 -10.90 -17.54 31.52
C CYS A 221 -10.38 -18.97 31.33
N GLN A 222 -11.29 -19.93 31.12
CA GLN A 222 -11.03 -21.37 31.28
C GLN A 222 -10.28 -22.03 30.14
N THR A 223 -10.50 -21.58 28.91
CA THR A 223 -9.95 -22.19 27.70
C THR A 223 -9.11 -21.20 26.92
N THR A 224 -8.26 -21.71 26.05
CA THR A 224 -7.53 -20.88 25.09
C THR A 224 -8.48 -20.30 24.03
N GLY A 225 -8.12 -19.14 23.47
CA GLY A 225 -8.82 -18.46 22.39
C GLY A 225 -10.19 -17.92 22.75
N LEU A 226 -10.35 -17.46 24.00
CA LEU A 226 -11.55 -16.77 24.45
C LEU A 226 -11.57 -15.34 23.95
N SER A 227 -12.75 -14.85 23.54
CA SER A 227 -12.96 -13.45 23.17
C SER A 227 -13.60 -12.61 24.27
N THR A 228 -14.18 -13.29 25.26
CA THR A 228 -14.68 -12.72 26.51
C THR A 228 -14.36 -13.71 27.64
N PRO A 229 -14.35 -13.25 28.90
CA PRO A 229 -14.24 -14.14 30.06
C PRO A 229 -15.28 -15.27 30.03
N THR A 230 -14.91 -16.43 30.57
CA THR A 230 -15.78 -17.62 30.57
C THR A 230 -16.97 -17.44 31.50
N GLY A 231 -16.75 -16.78 32.64
CA GLY A 231 -17.79 -16.52 33.62
C GLY A 231 -17.23 -15.86 34.88
N ILE A 232 -18.10 -15.73 35.87
CA ILE A 232 -17.83 -15.09 37.16
C ILE A 232 -17.36 -16.08 38.22
N CYS A 233 -16.54 -15.61 39.15
CA CYS A 233 -15.99 -16.36 40.28
C CYS A 233 -17.10 -16.86 41.20
N PHE A 234 -16.95 -18.08 41.74
CA PHE A 234 -17.96 -18.67 42.63
C PHE A 234 -17.91 -18.02 44.03
N GLN A 235 -19.07 -17.91 44.69
CA GLN A 235 -19.13 -17.43 46.08
C GLN A 235 -18.30 -18.33 47.02
N GLY A 236 -17.71 -17.74 48.06
CA GLY A 236 -16.79 -18.43 48.96
C GLY A 236 -15.37 -18.61 48.39
N TYR A 237 -15.11 -18.09 47.18
CA TYR A 237 -13.81 -17.95 46.55
C TYR A 237 -13.62 -16.52 46.06
N TYR A 238 -12.38 -16.12 45.84
CA TYR A 238 -12.07 -14.89 45.13
C TYR A 238 -11.12 -15.20 43.97
N CYS A 239 -11.34 -14.54 42.84
CA CYS A 239 -10.55 -14.71 41.62
C CYS A 239 -9.76 -13.42 41.40
N ASN A 240 -8.44 -13.49 41.50
CA ASN A 240 -7.58 -12.35 41.13
C ASN A 240 -7.53 -12.21 39.60
N ILE A 241 -6.66 -11.33 39.11
CA ILE A 241 -6.32 -11.29 37.68
C ILE A 241 -5.81 -12.65 37.19
N SER A 242 -6.03 -12.93 35.92
CA SER A 242 -5.51 -14.13 35.23
C SER A 242 -6.09 -15.46 35.73
N ALA A 243 -7.21 -15.42 36.48
CA ALA A 243 -7.89 -16.64 36.91
C ALA A 243 -8.40 -17.44 35.70
N PHE A 244 -8.19 -18.76 35.74
CA PHE A 244 -8.57 -19.67 34.67
C PHE A 244 -9.57 -20.74 35.11
N VAL A 245 -10.02 -20.70 36.36
CA VAL A 245 -11.07 -21.58 36.90
C VAL A 245 -11.97 -20.80 37.84
N GLN A 246 -13.24 -21.21 37.92
CA GLN A 246 -14.25 -20.56 38.74
C GLN A 246 -13.98 -20.63 40.25
N THR A 247 -13.30 -21.69 40.70
CA THR A 247 -12.90 -21.95 42.08
C THR A 247 -11.38 -22.15 42.12
N PRO A 248 -10.59 -21.07 42.16
CA PRO A 248 -9.13 -21.15 42.07
C PRO A 248 -8.51 -21.92 43.24
N PRO A 249 -7.49 -22.77 42.98
CA PRO A 249 -6.68 -23.34 44.05
C PRO A 249 -5.85 -22.23 44.71
N PRO A 250 -5.34 -22.45 45.94
CA PRO A 250 -4.49 -21.48 46.62
C PRO A 250 -3.33 -21.04 45.74
N GLY A 251 -3.27 -19.75 45.40
CA GLY A 251 -2.23 -19.24 44.53
C GLY A 251 -2.43 -17.80 44.11
N MET A 252 -1.68 -17.41 43.07
CA MET A 252 -1.67 -16.03 42.59
C MET A 252 -2.98 -15.63 41.89
N THR A 253 -3.69 -16.60 41.30
CA THR A 253 -4.94 -16.39 40.55
C THR A 253 -6.18 -16.38 41.43
N GLY A 254 -6.05 -16.63 42.73
CA GLY A 254 -7.15 -16.63 43.69
C GLY A 254 -6.97 -17.71 44.75
N ASP A 255 -7.94 -17.80 45.65
CA ASP A 255 -8.03 -18.85 46.65
C ASP A 255 -9.48 -18.94 47.17
N ARG A 256 -9.73 -19.94 48.01
CA ARG A 256 -10.87 -19.98 48.90
C ARG A 256 -10.85 -18.79 49.85
N CYS A 257 -12.02 -18.22 50.14
CA CYS A 257 -12.12 -17.03 50.98
C CYS A 257 -11.44 -17.25 52.34
N PRO A 258 -10.45 -16.41 52.73
CA PRO A 258 -9.69 -16.62 53.95
C PRO A 258 -10.53 -16.38 55.21
N THR A 259 -10.01 -16.81 56.35
CA THR A 259 -10.65 -16.55 57.65
C THR A 259 -10.76 -15.03 57.90
N GLY A 260 -11.79 -14.63 58.64
CA GLY A 260 -12.08 -13.23 58.91
C GLY A 260 -12.57 -12.41 57.70
N HIS A 261 -12.83 -13.04 56.56
CA HIS A 261 -13.35 -12.42 55.34
C HIS A 261 -14.54 -13.20 54.79
N TYR A 262 -15.36 -12.55 53.97
CA TYR A 262 -16.41 -13.15 53.17
C TYR A 262 -16.26 -12.74 51.69
N CYS A 263 -16.71 -13.62 50.78
CA CYS A 263 -16.51 -13.46 49.34
C CYS A 263 -17.84 -13.78 48.61
N PRO A 264 -18.65 -12.76 48.27
CA PRO A 264 -19.82 -12.92 47.41
C PRO A 264 -19.45 -13.41 46.00
N ILE A 265 -20.46 -13.73 45.19
CA ILE A 265 -20.25 -14.06 43.77
C ILE A 265 -19.48 -12.92 43.06
N GLN A 266 -18.59 -13.27 42.12
CA GLN A 266 -17.76 -12.30 41.39
C GLN A 266 -16.75 -11.51 42.28
N SER A 267 -16.37 -12.06 43.45
CA SER A 267 -15.34 -11.42 44.28
C SER A 267 -13.97 -11.47 43.62
N SER A 268 -13.35 -10.30 43.45
CA SER A 268 -11.96 -10.20 43.00
C SER A 268 -10.95 -10.27 44.14
N THR A 269 -11.36 -9.84 45.33
CA THR A 269 -10.56 -9.89 46.56
C THR A 269 -11.46 -10.23 47.75
N PRO A 270 -10.90 -10.77 48.85
CA PRO A 270 -11.65 -11.03 50.08
C PRO A 270 -12.15 -9.74 50.75
N THR A 271 -13.42 -9.69 51.14
CA THR A 271 -13.97 -8.57 51.90
C THR A 271 -13.89 -8.87 53.40
N PRO A 272 -13.27 -8.02 54.24
CA PRO A 272 -13.15 -8.29 55.67
C PRO A 272 -14.52 -8.28 56.36
N CYS A 273 -14.69 -9.13 57.37
CA CYS A 273 -15.87 -9.07 58.24
C CYS A 273 -15.96 -7.68 58.93
N PRO A 274 -17.18 -7.15 59.14
CA PRO A 274 -17.36 -5.89 59.84
C PRO A 274 -16.75 -5.90 61.25
N ILE A 275 -16.40 -4.71 61.77
CA ILE A 275 -15.85 -4.56 63.12
C ILE A 275 -16.82 -5.19 64.14
N GLY A 276 -16.29 -6.08 64.98
CA GLY A 276 -17.07 -6.82 65.97
C GLY A 276 -17.60 -8.17 65.49
N TYR A 277 -17.30 -8.58 64.26
CA TYR A 277 -17.62 -9.90 63.71
C TYR A 277 -16.37 -10.64 63.22
N TYR A 278 -16.40 -11.97 63.24
CA TYR A 278 -15.33 -12.84 62.73
C TYR A 278 -15.90 -14.07 61.99
N TYR A 279 -15.09 -14.68 61.13
CA TYR A 279 -15.40 -16.00 60.55
C TYR A 279 -14.21 -16.93 60.76
N GLY A 280 -14.40 -17.98 61.55
CA GLY A 280 -13.32 -18.87 62.02
C GLY A 280 -12.90 -19.97 61.04
N SER A 281 -13.54 -20.06 59.88
CA SER A 281 -13.26 -21.05 58.83
C SER A 281 -12.93 -20.35 57.51
N THR A 282 -12.62 -21.11 56.46
CA THR A 282 -12.49 -20.56 55.10
C THR A 282 -13.78 -20.73 54.31
N GLY A 283 -14.00 -19.88 53.31
CA GLY A 283 -15.10 -19.97 52.37
C GLY A 283 -16.42 -19.33 52.81
N ALA A 284 -16.39 -18.28 53.63
CA ALA A 284 -17.59 -17.47 53.85
C ALA A 284 -18.03 -16.79 52.55
N THR A 285 -19.33 -16.76 52.32
CA THR A 285 -19.97 -16.37 51.06
C THR A 285 -20.64 -14.99 51.14
N GLN A 286 -21.09 -14.59 52.33
CA GLN A 286 -21.82 -13.34 52.54
C GLN A 286 -21.59 -12.79 53.94
N GLU A 287 -21.89 -11.50 54.16
CA GLU A 287 -21.64 -10.81 55.43
C GLU A 287 -22.31 -11.52 56.63
N SER A 288 -23.50 -12.12 56.43
CA SER A 288 -24.20 -12.84 57.50
C SER A 288 -23.48 -14.10 57.99
N ASP A 289 -22.48 -14.59 57.26
CA ASP A 289 -21.64 -15.71 57.70
C ASP A 289 -20.66 -15.27 58.80
N CYS A 290 -20.38 -13.97 58.90
CA CYS A 290 -19.57 -13.41 59.98
C CYS A 290 -20.38 -13.43 61.29
N VAL A 291 -19.81 -14.06 62.33
CA VAL A 291 -20.43 -14.20 63.65
C VAL A 291 -19.90 -13.14 64.63
N ILE A 292 -20.74 -12.67 65.56
CA ILE A 292 -20.34 -11.66 66.54
C ILE A 292 -19.20 -12.18 67.42
N CYS A 293 -18.21 -11.33 67.69
CA CYS A 293 -17.13 -11.65 68.63
C CYS A 293 -17.70 -11.80 70.05
N THR A 294 -17.86 -13.04 70.51
CA THR A 294 -18.18 -13.33 71.90
C THR A 294 -16.90 -13.41 72.73
N LYS A 295 -16.95 -12.83 73.95
CA LYS A 295 -15.84 -12.85 74.91
C LYS A 295 -15.51 -14.26 75.40
#